data_AF-B3M0M6-F1
#
_entry.id   AF-B3M0M6-F1
#
_cell.length_a   1.000
_cell.length_b   1.000
_cell.length_c   1.000
_cell.angle_alpha   90.00
_cell.angle_beta   90.00
_cell.angle_gamma   90.00
#
_symmetry.space_group_name_H-M   'P 1'
#
loop_
_entity.id
_entity.type
_entity.pdbx_description
1 polymer ?
#
loop_
_entity_poly.entity_id
_entity_poly.type
_entity_poly.pdbx_seq_one_letter_code
_entity_poly.pdbx_strand_id
1 'polypeptide(L)'
;MDMDPDLIWEMGESMLKDAITTNAYDRLLKRCKNIFKDKIVMDVGCRSGLLSLMSVDAGAIKVIAVGSSESAKCVKDALAAKDNGEKEDIFEFVEGDIDEIRLPCGLKKVDIIVSEWLGHSIFVESLFKEVLFARSFYLVKGGLIIPNIVCLFASGMEYTHRPIINEKPVTVIEDYVNGDQLCTDRFFLKQIDIRDAHVDDDSFRVEFQLMGTKNCRLGGMVLHMDVGFTRPDGRVKPLFSTSPKMPRTYLRQTILFVDDVVVVERGEVISGTIGMFANEWEAREVEYSLAFENYDIETSSESETDSMESETESSDSDMQIEDQSPDASQGESEEESEGETDEETEQDSGNGTENASEIGSENEPDNEPENGAESAPEDEHGNVSDNQPESENMILDMEETNSEEELTPVDNPDPEPMPLDNFMALFKAPGFYVERDPNDFQ
;
A
#
# COMPACT_ATOMS: atom_id res chain seq x y z
N MET A 1 -0.41 -15.91 -11.07
CA MET A 1 -0.47 -14.44 -11.17
C MET A 1 0.94 -13.94 -11.00
N ASP A 2 1.50 -13.28 -12.01
CA ASP A 2 2.87 -12.77 -11.90
C ASP A 2 2.91 -11.58 -10.92
N MET A 3 3.34 -11.87 -9.69
CA MET A 3 3.73 -10.98 -8.60
C MET A 3 4.78 -11.70 -7.77
N ASP A 4 5.66 -10.94 -7.12
CA ASP A 4 6.60 -11.50 -6.15
C ASP A 4 5.84 -12.05 -4.91
N PRO A 5 6.07 -13.30 -4.49
CA PRO A 5 5.43 -13.86 -3.29
C PRO A 5 5.67 -13.04 -2.01
N ASP A 6 6.85 -12.44 -1.84
CA ASP A 6 7.15 -11.62 -0.66
C ASP A 6 6.34 -10.32 -0.67
N LEU A 7 6.10 -9.73 -1.85
CA LEU A 7 5.22 -8.57 -2.02
C LEU A 7 3.75 -8.91 -1.77
N ILE A 8 3.27 -10.07 -2.27
CA ILE A 8 1.90 -10.54 -1.99
C ILE A 8 1.70 -10.65 -0.47
N TRP A 9 2.70 -11.16 0.26
CA TRP A 9 2.68 -11.24 1.71
C TRP A 9 2.71 -9.86 2.38
N GLU A 10 3.63 -8.96 2.03
CA GLU A 10 3.70 -7.62 2.66
C GLU A 10 2.41 -6.84 2.45
N MET A 11 1.81 -6.87 1.25
CA MET A 11 0.51 -6.24 0.99
C MET A 11 -0.61 -6.87 1.82
N GLY A 12 -0.68 -8.21 1.88
CA GLY A 12 -1.70 -8.93 2.65
C GLY A 12 -1.61 -8.67 4.15
N GLU A 13 -0.40 -8.76 4.72
CA GLU A 13 -0.15 -8.49 6.14
C GLU A 13 -0.39 -7.01 6.50
N SER A 14 -0.01 -6.08 5.62
CA SER A 14 -0.26 -4.65 5.80
C SER A 14 -1.74 -4.30 5.75
N MET A 15 -2.53 -4.96 4.88
CA MET A 15 -3.98 -4.77 4.81
C MET A 15 -4.71 -5.37 6.03
N LEU A 16 -4.27 -6.52 6.55
CA LEU A 16 -4.81 -7.09 7.81
C LEU A 16 -4.56 -6.18 9.03
N LYS A 17 -3.47 -5.40 9.01
CA LYS A 17 -3.15 -4.38 10.04
C LYS A 17 -3.87 -3.04 9.79
N ASP A 18 -4.37 -2.79 8.59
CA ASP A 18 -5.09 -1.58 8.24
C ASP A 18 -6.56 -1.67 8.67
N ALA A 19 -6.81 -1.20 9.90
CA ALA A 19 -8.15 -1.07 10.45
C ALA A 19 -9.05 -0.10 9.66
N ILE A 20 -8.53 0.83 8.85
CA ILE A 20 -9.34 1.79 8.09
C ILE A 20 -9.97 1.11 6.87
N THR A 21 -9.16 0.44 6.06
CA THR A 21 -9.67 -0.31 4.88
C THR A 21 -10.48 -1.53 5.32
N THR A 22 -10.00 -2.30 6.30
CA THR A 22 -10.71 -3.45 6.90
C THR A 22 -12.11 -3.06 7.40
N ASN A 23 -12.24 -2.02 8.25
CA ASN A 23 -13.54 -1.62 8.78
C ASN A 23 -14.46 -0.95 7.74
N ALA A 24 -13.93 -0.50 6.59
CA ALA A 24 -14.74 0.02 5.50
C ALA A 24 -15.41 -1.12 4.70
N TYR A 25 -14.66 -2.18 4.38
CA TYR A 25 -15.22 -3.38 3.75
C TYR A 25 -16.18 -4.13 4.68
N ASP A 26 -15.83 -4.28 5.96
CA ASP A 26 -16.70 -4.90 6.97
C ASP A 26 -18.08 -4.20 7.06
N ARG A 27 -18.07 -2.87 7.25
CA ARG A 27 -19.30 -2.06 7.29
C ARG A 27 -20.10 -2.11 5.99
N LEU A 28 -19.43 -2.25 4.84
CA LEU A 28 -20.12 -2.42 3.55
C LEU A 28 -20.80 -3.79 3.47
N LEU A 29 -20.07 -4.88 3.66
CA LEU A 29 -20.58 -6.25 3.48
C LEU A 29 -21.64 -6.59 4.55
N LYS A 30 -21.46 -6.16 5.80
CA LYS A 30 -22.50 -6.29 6.86
C LYS A 30 -23.79 -5.52 6.54
N ARG A 31 -23.72 -4.39 5.83
CA ARG A 31 -24.91 -3.65 5.36
C ARG A 31 -25.45 -4.17 4.02
N CYS A 32 -24.68 -5.00 3.30
CA CYS A 32 -25.05 -5.57 2.00
C CYS A 32 -25.36 -7.08 2.08
N LYS A 33 -25.60 -7.66 3.27
CA LYS A 33 -25.96 -9.08 3.41
C LYS A 33 -27.16 -9.51 2.56
N ASN A 34 -28.13 -8.62 2.36
CA ASN A 34 -29.28 -8.89 1.48
C ASN A 34 -28.94 -8.91 -0.03
N ILE A 35 -27.74 -8.48 -0.41
CA ILE A 35 -27.19 -8.50 -1.77
C ILE A 35 -26.30 -9.73 -1.96
N PHE A 36 -25.52 -10.09 -0.92
CA PHE A 36 -24.65 -11.27 -0.89
C PHE A 36 -25.41 -12.59 -0.62
N LYS A 37 -26.56 -12.53 0.06
CA LYS A 37 -27.32 -13.72 0.43
C LYS A 37 -27.69 -14.55 -0.81
N ASP A 38 -27.46 -15.86 -0.72
CA ASP A 38 -27.76 -16.85 -1.74
C ASP A 38 -27.01 -16.61 -3.08
N LYS A 39 -25.88 -15.88 -3.05
CA LYS A 39 -25.07 -15.52 -4.23
C LYS A 39 -23.75 -16.27 -4.34
N ILE A 40 -23.30 -16.45 -5.58
CA ILE A 40 -21.95 -16.92 -5.89
C ILE A 40 -21.02 -15.71 -6.00
N VAL A 41 -20.02 -15.65 -5.14
CA VAL A 41 -19.01 -14.59 -5.09
C VAL A 41 -17.68 -15.12 -5.62
N MET A 42 -16.92 -14.29 -6.31
CA MET A 42 -15.52 -14.54 -6.65
C MET A 42 -14.62 -13.53 -5.95
N ASP A 43 -13.55 -13.99 -5.31
CA ASP A 43 -12.49 -13.16 -4.75
C ASP A 43 -11.28 -13.19 -5.67
N VAL A 44 -11.03 -12.08 -6.36
CA VAL A 44 -10.01 -11.97 -7.41
C VAL A 44 -8.74 -11.37 -6.81
N GLY A 45 -7.68 -12.16 -6.71
CA GLY A 45 -6.49 -11.76 -5.97
C GLY A 45 -6.78 -11.71 -4.48
N CYS A 46 -7.15 -12.88 -3.93
CA CYS A 46 -7.27 -13.17 -2.50
C CYS A 46 -5.90 -12.94 -1.82
N ARG A 47 -5.59 -11.68 -1.45
CA ARG A 47 -4.32 -11.26 -0.86
C ARG A 47 -4.31 -11.56 0.63
N SER A 48 -5.25 -11.00 1.38
CA SER A 48 -5.42 -11.26 2.81
C SER A 48 -6.39 -12.42 3.10
N GLY A 49 -7.27 -12.74 2.13
CA GLY A 49 -8.41 -13.65 2.31
C GLY A 49 -9.57 -13.07 3.13
N LEU A 50 -9.44 -11.83 3.61
CA LEU A 50 -10.44 -11.19 4.45
C LEU A 50 -11.76 -10.94 3.71
N LEU A 51 -11.71 -10.52 2.44
CA LEU A 51 -12.92 -10.32 1.63
C LEU A 51 -13.66 -11.64 1.36
N SER A 52 -12.95 -12.75 1.16
CA SER A 52 -13.54 -14.09 1.10
C SER A 52 -14.26 -14.46 2.39
N LEU A 53 -13.61 -14.32 3.55
CA LEU A 53 -14.21 -14.63 4.86
C LEU A 53 -15.44 -13.76 5.13
N MET A 54 -15.36 -12.45 4.87
CA MET A 54 -16.49 -11.51 4.98
C MET A 54 -17.63 -11.85 4.01
N SER A 55 -17.33 -12.40 2.83
CA SER A 55 -18.35 -12.80 1.84
C SER A 55 -19.13 -14.04 2.29
N VAL A 56 -18.47 -15.01 2.92
CA VAL A 56 -19.13 -16.14 3.59
C VAL A 56 -20.02 -15.64 4.73
N ASP A 57 -19.50 -14.76 5.60
CA ASP A 57 -20.27 -14.15 6.70
C ASP A 57 -21.41 -13.24 6.24
N ALA A 58 -21.36 -12.73 5.00
CA ALA A 58 -22.43 -11.96 4.38
C ALA A 58 -23.57 -12.85 3.83
N GLY A 59 -23.38 -14.17 3.78
CA GLY A 59 -24.39 -15.16 3.37
C GLY A 59 -24.27 -15.65 1.94
N ALA A 60 -23.09 -15.51 1.30
CA ALA A 60 -22.82 -16.13 0.01
C ALA A 60 -23.06 -17.65 0.05
N ILE A 61 -23.65 -18.23 -1.00
CA ILE A 61 -23.86 -19.69 -1.12
C ILE A 61 -22.59 -20.40 -1.63
N LYS A 62 -21.69 -19.66 -2.27
CA LYS A 62 -20.34 -20.10 -2.62
C LYS A 62 -19.41 -18.88 -2.75
N VAL A 63 -18.18 -19.00 -2.27
CA VAL A 63 -17.09 -18.03 -2.47
C VAL A 63 -15.95 -18.76 -3.18
N ILE A 64 -15.54 -18.22 -4.34
CA ILE A 64 -14.51 -18.82 -5.20
C ILE A 64 -13.31 -17.88 -5.22
N ALA A 65 -12.21 -18.28 -4.58
CA ALA A 65 -11.02 -17.44 -4.44
C ALA A 65 -9.90 -17.84 -5.41
N VAL A 66 -9.16 -16.84 -5.91
CA VAL A 66 -7.99 -16.99 -6.79
C VAL A 66 -6.92 -16.03 -6.30
N GLY A 67 -5.66 -16.44 -6.17
CA GLY A 67 -4.60 -15.60 -5.58
C GLY A 67 -3.63 -16.41 -4.73
N SER A 68 -3.27 -15.90 -3.54
CA SER A 68 -2.39 -16.60 -2.60
C SER A 68 -3.00 -17.92 -2.13
N SER A 69 -2.22 -18.99 -2.18
CA SER A 69 -2.60 -20.31 -1.66
C SER A 69 -2.56 -20.34 -0.13
N GLU A 70 -1.68 -19.53 0.43
CA GLU A 70 -1.36 -19.37 1.85
C GLU A 70 -2.53 -18.70 2.56
N SER A 71 -2.97 -17.53 2.05
CA SER A 71 -4.13 -16.81 2.57
C SER A 71 -5.42 -17.59 2.34
N ALA A 72 -5.56 -18.30 1.21
CA ALA A 72 -6.70 -19.18 0.98
C ALA A 72 -6.75 -20.37 1.95
N LYS A 73 -5.59 -20.88 2.39
CA LYS A 73 -5.52 -21.85 3.50
C LYS A 73 -5.94 -21.20 4.82
N CYS A 74 -5.45 -20.00 5.14
CA CYS A 74 -5.86 -19.27 6.35
C CYS A 74 -7.38 -19.02 6.41
N VAL A 75 -8.04 -18.77 5.27
CA VAL A 75 -9.51 -18.68 5.20
C VAL A 75 -10.18 -20.01 5.53
N LYS A 76 -9.67 -21.15 5.02
CA LYS A 76 -10.18 -22.49 5.37
C LYS A 76 -9.99 -22.80 6.85
N ASP A 77 -8.78 -22.61 7.37
CA ASP A 77 -8.45 -22.87 8.78
C ASP A 77 -9.35 -22.01 9.70
N ALA A 78 -9.63 -20.75 9.34
CA ALA A 78 -10.53 -19.85 10.07
C ALA A 78 -12.02 -20.25 9.94
N LEU A 79 -12.46 -20.79 8.81
CA LEU A 79 -13.83 -21.29 8.62
C LEU A 79 -14.06 -22.62 9.35
N ALA A 80 -13.09 -23.52 9.36
CA ALA A 80 -13.14 -24.79 10.09
C ALA A 80 -13.17 -24.57 11.61
N ALA A 81 -12.43 -23.57 12.12
CA ALA A 81 -12.43 -23.20 13.53
C ALA A 81 -13.69 -22.46 14.00
N LYS A 82 -14.53 -21.98 13.08
CA LYS A 82 -15.71 -21.14 13.36
C LYS A 82 -17.00 -21.92 13.12
N ASP A 83 -18.02 -21.68 13.95
CA ASP A 83 -19.34 -22.30 13.81
C ASP A 83 -19.27 -23.84 13.62
N ASN A 84 -18.33 -24.50 14.32
CA ASN A 84 -18.01 -25.93 14.18
C ASN A 84 -17.72 -26.42 12.75
N GLY A 85 -17.26 -25.55 11.85
CA GLY A 85 -16.97 -25.88 10.45
C GLY A 85 -18.19 -25.88 9.53
N GLU A 86 -19.39 -25.49 10.00
CA GLU A 86 -20.65 -25.50 9.22
C GLU A 86 -20.61 -24.70 7.88
N LYS A 87 -19.55 -23.90 7.66
CA LYS A 87 -19.38 -23.01 6.51
C LYS A 87 -18.14 -23.30 5.66
N GLU A 88 -17.34 -24.32 5.98
CA GLU A 88 -16.08 -24.59 5.26
C GLU A 88 -16.34 -24.85 3.76
N ASP A 89 -17.31 -25.71 3.43
CA ASP A 89 -17.72 -26.06 2.06
C ASP A 89 -18.16 -24.86 1.19
N ILE A 90 -18.51 -23.72 1.80
CA ILE A 90 -18.91 -22.50 1.08
C ILE A 90 -17.68 -21.90 0.36
N PHE A 91 -16.49 -22.03 0.93
CA PHE A 91 -15.26 -21.48 0.35
C PHE A 91 -14.52 -22.49 -0.53
N GLU A 92 -14.06 -22.06 -1.69
CA GLU A 92 -13.27 -22.90 -2.60
C GLU A 92 -12.18 -22.08 -3.27
N PHE A 93 -10.93 -22.51 -3.08
CA PHE A 93 -9.77 -21.95 -3.75
C PHE A 93 -9.57 -22.60 -5.11
N VAL A 94 -9.23 -21.80 -6.12
CA VAL A 94 -8.87 -22.25 -7.46
C VAL A 94 -7.46 -21.76 -7.76
N GLU A 95 -6.54 -22.71 -7.88
CA GLU A 95 -5.14 -22.47 -8.22
C GLU A 95 -4.97 -22.11 -9.70
N GLY A 96 -4.05 -21.20 -10.00
CA GLY A 96 -3.71 -20.76 -11.35
C GLY A 96 -4.12 -19.32 -11.69
N ASP A 97 -3.89 -18.92 -12.94
CA ASP A 97 -4.04 -17.55 -13.40
C ASP A 97 -5.46 -17.23 -13.88
N ILE A 98 -5.86 -15.96 -13.73
CA ILE A 98 -7.27 -15.55 -13.84
C ILE A 98 -7.89 -15.82 -15.23
N ASP A 99 -7.09 -15.99 -16.27
CA ASP A 99 -7.49 -16.34 -17.63
C ASP A 99 -7.36 -17.84 -17.95
N GLU A 100 -6.46 -18.53 -17.26
CA GLU A 100 -6.25 -19.98 -17.37
C GLU A 100 -7.28 -20.80 -16.57
N ILE A 101 -7.73 -20.32 -15.40
CA ILE A 101 -8.60 -21.08 -14.50
C ILE A 101 -9.97 -21.44 -15.08
N ARG A 102 -10.58 -22.48 -14.51
CA ARG A 102 -11.97 -22.89 -14.76
C ARG A 102 -12.71 -22.92 -13.44
N LEU A 103 -13.88 -22.27 -13.39
CA LEU A 103 -14.70 -22.23 -12.17
C LEU A 103 -15.17 -23.64 -11.78
N PRO A 104 -15.21 -23.96 -10.47
CA PRO A 104 -15.55 -25.29 -9.98
C PRO A 104 -17.01 -25.67 -10.21
N CYS A 105 -17.36 -26.92 -9.91
CA CYS A 105 -18.72 -27.47 -10.00
C CYS A 105 -19.43 -27.32 -11.38
N GLY A 106 -18.69 -27.03 -12.45
CA GLY A 106 -19.26 -26.75 -13.77
C GLY A 106 -19.86 -25.34 -13.92
N LEU A 107 -19.58 -24.44 -12.97
CA LEU A 107 -19.95 -23.03 -13.04
C LEU A 107 -19.30 -22.34 -14.24
N LYS A 108 -19.93 -21.25 -14.69
CA LYS A 108 -19.46 -20.43 -15.82
C LYS A 108 -19.46 -18.94 -15.54
N LYS A 109 -20.21 -18.51 -14.51
CA LYS A 109 -20.40 -17.13 -14.12
C LYS A 109 -20.65 -17.03 -12.61
N VAL A 110 -20.38 -15.87 -12.03
CA VAL A 110 -20.61 -15.48 -10.63
C VAL A 110 -21.48 -14.22 -10.55
N ASP A 111 -22.17 -14.01 -9.43
CA ASP A 111 -23.05 -12.86 -9.22
C ASP A 111 -22.28 -11.59 -8.82
N ILE A 112 -21.21 -11.76 -8.04
CA ILE A 112 -20.44 -10.68 -7.41
C ILE A 112 -18.94 -11.00 -7.55
N ILE A 113 -18.13 -10.00 -7.86
CA ILE A 113 -16.69 -9.99 -7.64
C ILE A 113 -16.39 -9.11 -6.42
N VAL A 114 -15.61 -9.62 -5.49
CA VAL A 114 -14.87 -8.84 -4.50
C VAL A 114 -13.38 -8.90 -4.87
N SER A 115 -12.61 -7.87 -4.57
CA SER A 115 -11.17 -7.88 -4.82
C SER A 115 -10.44 -6.77 -4.08
N GLU A 116 -9.27 -7.10 -3.53
CA GLU A 116 -8.34 -6.18 -2.88
C GLU A 116 -7.45 -5.49 -3.95
N TRP A 117 -8.05 -5.04 -5.07
CA TRP A 117 -7.34 -4.80 -6.34
C TRP A 117 -6.48 -3.55 -6.44
N LEU A 118 -6.72 -2.56 -5.58
CA LEU A 118 -5.99 -1.31 -5.59
C LEU A 118 -4.54 -1.53 -5.16
N GLY A 119 -3.65 -0.76 -5.78
CA GLY A 119 -2.29 -0.57 -5.31
C GLY A 119 -1.94 0.91 -5.28
N HIS A 120 -0.65 1.21 -5.26
CA HIS A 120 -0.14 2.58 -5.22
C HIS A 120 -0.58 3.38 -6.47
N SER A 121 -0.84 4.68 -6.31
CA SER A 121 -1.47 5.57 -7.32
C SER A 121 -2.73 5.04 -8.06
N ILE A 122 -3.43 4.04 -7.51
CA ILE A 122 -4.39 3.10 -8.14
C ILE A 122 -3.72 1.90 -8.81
N PHE A 123 -2.72 2.11 -9.68
CA PHE A 123 -2.27 1.11 -10.66
C PHE A 123 -0.96 0.39 -10.34
N VAL A 124 -0.03 1.02 -9.63
CA VAL A 124 1.23 0.40 -9.22
C VAL A 124 0.94 -0.80 -8.33
N GLU A 125 1.50 -1.96 -8.64
CA GLU A 125 1.22 -3.24 -7.96
C GLU A 125 -0.26 -3.66 -7.96
N SER A 126 -1.10 -3.10 -8.84
CA SER A 126 -2.55 -3.37 -8.83
C SER A 126 -2.93 -4.72 -9.47
N LEU A 127 -4.15 -5.19 -9.16
CA LEU A 127 -4.84 -6.29 -9.84
C LEU A 127 -5.85 -5.78 -10.87
N PHE A 128 -5.64 -4.56 -11.40
CA PHE A 128 -6.61 -3.88 -12.27
C PHE A 128 -6.98 -4.72 -13.49
N LYS A 129 -5.98 -5.28 -14.19
CA LYS A 129 -6.17 -6.06 -15.42
C LYS A 129 -6.86 -7.40 -15.15
N GLU A 130 -6.56 -8.04 -14.01
CA GLU A 130 -7.21 -9.27 -13.57
C GLU A 130 -8.69 -9.06 -13.23
N VAL A 131 -9.05 -7.96 -12.55
CA VAL A 131 -10.46 -7.66 -12.28
C VAL A 131 -11.22 -7.29 -13.55
N LEU A 132 -10.60 -6.57 -14.50
CA LEU A 132 -11.20 -6.33 -15.83
C LEU A 132 -11.42 -7.63 -16.61
N PHE A 133 -10.50 -8.60 -16.49
CA PHE A 133 -10.67 -9.95 -17.06
C PHE A 133 -11.83 -10.68 -16.37
N ALA A 134 -11.82 -10.78 -15.03
CA ALA A 134 -12.84 -11.49 -14.26
C ALA A 134 -14.24 -10.91 -14.47
N ARG A 135 -14.39 -9.58 -14.54
CA ARG A 135 -15.60 -8.87 -14.97
C ARG A 135 -16.12 -9.40 -16.31
N SER A 136 -15.24 -9.49 -17.30
CA SER A 136 -15.61 -9.83 -18.68
C SER A 136 -15.96 -11.31 -18.81
N PHE A 137 -15.11 -12.18 -18.26
CA PHE A 137 -15.21 -13.63 -18.44
C PHE A 137 -16.08 -14.32 -17.38
N TYR A 138 -16.07 -13.90 -16.11
CA TYR A 138 -16.78 -14.57 -15.01
C TYR A 138 -17.97 -13.81 -14.41
N LEU A 139 -18.10 -12.49 -14.51
CA LEU A 139 -19.27 -11.81 -13.94
C LEU A 139 -20.54 -11.98 -14.80
N VAL A 140 -21.71 -12.22 -14.17
CA VAL A 140 -23.01 -12.17 -14.86
C VAL A 140 -23.32 -10.75 -15.37
N LYS A 141 -24.15 -10.63 -16.40
CA LYS A 141 -24.61 -9.30 -16.87
C LYS A 141 -25.43 -8.62 -15.77
N GLY A 142 -24.92 -7.49 -15.26
CA GLY A 142 -25.53 -6.77 -14.13
C GLY A 142 -25.15 -7.33 -12.76
N GLY A 143 -24.14 -8.21 -12.69
CA GLY A 143 -23.46 -8.55 -11.43
C GLY A 143 -22.68 -7.38 -10.87
N LEU A 144 -22.15 -7.54 -9.65
CA LEU A 144 -21.52 -6.46 -8.89
C LEU A 144 -20.01 -6.64 -8.76
N ILE A 145 -19.31 -5.54 -8.52
CA ILE A 145 -17.85 -5.51 -8.28
C ILE A 145 -17.63 -4.63 -7.05
N ILE A 146 -16.78 -5.06 -6.12
CA ILE A 146 -16.53 -4.35 -4.85
C ILE A 146 -15.02 -4.35 -4.53
N PRO A 147 -14.37 -3.17 -4.41
CA PRO A 147 -14.87 -1.85 -4.80
C PRO A 147 -14.90 -1.72 -6.32
N ASN A 148 -15.77 -0.88 -6.88
CA ASN A 148 -15.82 -0.63 -8.33
C ASN A 148 -15.41 0.78 -8.73
N ILE A 149 -15.40 1.77 -7.83
CA ILE A 149 -15.12 3.16 -8.21
C ILE A 149 -14.00 3.74 -7.34
N VAL A 150 -13.05 4.40 -8.00
CA VAL A 150 -11.95 5.13 -7.36
C VAL A 150 -11.66 6.41 -8.14
N CYS A 151 -11.32 7.47 -7.42
CA CYS A 151 -10.96 8.76 -8.01
C CYS A 151 -9.57 9.18 -7.52
N LEU A 152 -8.65 9.46 -8.46
CA LEU A 152 -7.30 9.94 -8.21
C LEU A 152 -7.24 11.46 -8.17
N PHE A 153 -6.46 12.00 -7.24
CA PHE A 153 -6.27 13.43 -7.03
C PHE A 153 -4.80 13.76 -6.84
N ALA A 154 -4.44 15.00 -7.17
CA ALA A 154 -3.12 15.57 -6.97
C ALA A 154 -3.18 16.74 -5.98
N SER A 155 -2.15 16.88 -5.14
CA SER A 155 -1.94 18.05 -4.28
C SER A 155 -0.45 18.39 -4.18
N GLY A 156 -0.10 19.66 -4.31
CA GLY A 156 1.25 20.16 -4.10
C GLY A 156 1.67 20.11 -2.62
N MET A 157 2.86 19.58 -2.37
CA MET A 157 3.48 19.44 -1.06
C MET A 157 4.68 20.38 -0.94
N GLU A 158 4.77 21.06 0.20
CA GLU A 158 5.91 21.89 0.58
C GLU A 158 7.20 21.06 0.72
N TYR A 159 8.32 21.63 0.27
CA TYR A 159 9.61 20.95 0.16
C TYR A 159 10.09 20.41 1.51
N THR A 160 10.33 19.10 1.53
CA THR A 160 11.08 18.40 2.57
C THR A 160 12.38 17.84 1.98
N HIS A 161 13.29 17.38 2.84
CA HIS A 161 14.53 16.73 2.40
C HIS A 161 14.23 15.48 1.55
N ARG A 162 14.38 15.60 0.23
CA ARG A 162 14.25 14.49 -0.73
C ARG A 162 15.18 13.33 -0.36
N PRO A 163 14.68 12.09 -0.19
CA PRO A 163 15.53 10.95 0.14
C PRO A 163 16.59 10.69 -0.93
N ILE A 164 17.76 10.19 -0.51
CA ILE A 164 18.83 9.74 -1.39
C ILE A 164 19.00 8.24 -1.20
N ILE A 165 18.83 7.47 -2.27
CA ILE A 165 18.98 6.01 -2.29
C ILE A 165 19.97 5.66 -3.40
N ASN A 166 20.95 4.79 -3.11
CA ASN A 166 21.99 4.39 -4.05
C ASN A 166 22.67 5.61 -4.74
N GLU A 167 23.05 6.59 -3.92
CA GLU A 167 23.68 7.87 -4.31
C GLU A 167 22.83 8.78 -5.24
N LYS A 168 21.54 8.47 -5.45
CA LYS A 168 20.64 9.24 -6.32
C LYS A 168 19.44 9.83 -5.55
N PRO A 169 18.99 11.05 -5.89
CA PRO A 169 17.82 11.67 -5.26
C PRO A 169 16.52 11.03 -5.79
N VAL A 170 15.76 10.41 -4.91
CA VAL A 170 14.56 9.61 -5.23
C VAL A 170 13.53 10.46 -5.95
N THR A 171 13.10 10.05 -7.15
CA THR A 171 12.09 10.77 -7.96
C THR A 171 10.67 10.48 -7.52
N VAL A 172 10.37 9.23 -7.18
CA VAL A 172 9.05 8.75 -6.75
C VAL A 172 9.20 7.87 -5.50
N ILE A 173 8.31 8.02 -4.52
CA ILE A 173 8.26 7.17 -3.32
C ILE A 173 6.83 7.01 -2.79
N GLU A 174 6.54 5.85 -2.19
CA GLU A 174 5.28 5.53 -1.53
C GLU A 174 5.42 5.68 -0.01
N ASP A 175 4.94 6.81 0.54
CA ASP A 175 5.12 7.16 1.96
C ASP A 175 3.94 7.96 2.52
N TYR A 176 3.92 8.18 3.83
CA TYR A 176 2.88 8.93 4.54
C TYR A 176 3.20 10.42 4.66
N VAL A 177 2.52 11.23 3.86
CA VAL A 177 2.57 12.69 3.96
C VAL A 177 1.72 13.17 5.13
N ASN A 178 2.21 14.12 5.93
CA ASN A 178 1.38 14.86 6.88
C ASN A 178 0.56 15.92 6.11
N GLY A 179 -0.76 15.97 6.34
CA GLY A 179 -1.67 16.96 5.74
C GLY A 179 -1.27 18.43 5.91
N ASP A 180 -0.46 18.77 6.93
CA ASP A 180 0.13 20.11 7.12
C ASP A 180 1.21 20.46 6.08
N GLN A 181 1.85 19.46 5.45
CA GLN A 181 2.83 19.67 4.38
C GLN A 181 2.15 20.07 3.05
N LEU A 182 0.87 19.77 2.86
CA LEU A 182 0.15 20.16 1.65
C LEU A 182 0.01 21.68 1.61
N CYS A 183 0.48 22.30 0.52
CA CYS A 183 0.39 23.75 0.33
C CYS A 183 -0.60 24.20 -0.76
N THR A 184 -1.14 23.30 -1.58
CA THR A 184 -2.25 23.59 -2.49
C THR A 184 -3.59 23.02 -2.00
N ASP A 185 -4.66 23.23 -2.76
CA ASP A 185 -5.86 22.41 -2.70
C ASP A 185 -5.65 21.04 -3.40
N ARG A 186 -6.73 20.38 -3.83
CA ARG A 186 -6.68 19.07 -4.51
C ARG A 186 -7.39 19.10 -5.86
N PHE A 187 -6.63 18.85 -6.93
CA PHE A 187 -7.13 18.72 -8.29
C PHE A 187 -7.49 17.26 -8.60
N PHE A 188 -8.49 17.04 -9.46
CA PHE A 188 -8.95 15.71 -9.86
C PHE A 188 -8.26 15.26 -11.14
N LEU A 189 -7.62 14.09 -11.12
CA LEU A 189 -6.89 13.56 -12.28
C LEU A 189 -7.74 12.60 -13.11
N LYS A 190 -8.22 11.52 -12.48
CA LYS A 190 -8.94 10.45 -13.18
C LYS A 190 -9.92 9.75 -12.25
N GLN A 191 -11.06 9.33 -12.80
CA GLN A 191 -11.96 8.37 -12.18
C GLN A 191 -11.82 7.05 -12.95
N ILE A 192 -11.77 5.95 -12.21
CA ILE A 192 -11.96 4.60 -12.73
C ILE A 192 -13.27 4.07 -12.17
N ASP A 193 -14.15 3.60 -13.05
CA ASP A 193 -15.25 2.72 -12.67
C ASP A 193 -15.07 1.37 -13.35
N ILE A 194 -14.75 0.35 -12.57
CA ILE A 194 -14.47 -1.01 -13.04
C ILE A 194 -15.67 -1.61 -13.79
N ARG A 195 -16.88 -1.06 -13.68
CA ARG A 195 -18.05 -1.51 -14.45
C ARG A 195 -17.93 -1.25 -15.95
N ASP A 196 -17.22 -0.20 -16.38
CA ASP A 196 -17.06 0.17 -17.80
C ASP A 196 -15.62 0.51 -18.25
N ALA A 197 -14.65 0.65 -17.34
CA ALA A 197 -13.24 0.90 -17.64
C ALA A 197 -12.61 -0.04 -18.69
N HIS A 198 -11.67 0.48 -19.46
CA HIS A 198 -10.90 -0.23 -20.49
C HIS A 198 -9.55 -0.73 -19.96
N VAL A 199 -8.84 -1.58 -20.72
CA VAL A 199 -7.53 -2.08 -20.30
C VAL A 199 -6.45 -0.99 -20.30
N ASP A 200 -6.54 -0.05 -21.24
CA ASP A 200 -5.60 1.08 -21.39
C ASP A 200 -5.92 2.26 -20.45
N ASP A 201 -6.88 2.11 -19.53
CA ASP A 201 -7.23 3.17 -18.58
C ASP A 201 -6.16 3.38 -17.48
N ASP A 202 -5.16 2.49 -17.40
CA ASP A 202 -3.94 2.68 -16.62
C ASP A 202 -3.04 3.81 -17.17
N SER A 203 -3.27 4.25 -18.41
CA SER A 203 -2.40 5.16 -19.15
C SER A 203 -3.15 6.44 -19.54
N PHE A 204 -2.69 7.60 -19.05
CA PHE A 204 -3.32 8.90 -19.33
C PHE A 204 -2.38 10.10 -19.15
N ARG A 205 -2.81 11.25 -19.68
CA ARG A 205 -2.22 12.57 -19.43
C ARG A 205 -3.31 13.62 -19.28
N VAL A 206 -3.16 14.52 -18.31
CA VAL A 206 -4.14 15.54 -17.90
C VAL A 206 -3.42 16.85 -17.58
N GLU A 207 -3.95 17.95 -18.10
CA GLU A 207 -3.61 19.31 -17.69
C GLU A 207 -4.26 19.60 -16.32
N PHE A 208 -3.49 20.09 -15.35
CA PHE A 208 -3.95 20.37 -13.99
C PHE A 208 -3.86 21.85 -13.62
N GLN A 209 -4.72 22.27 -12.69
CA GLN A 209 -4.65 23.58 -12.04
C GLN A 209 -4.83 23.42 -10.53
N LEU A 210 -3.93 23.98 -9.74
CA LEU A 210 -3.92 23.89 -8.28
C LEU A 210 -3.84 25.29 -7.68
N MET A 211 -4.60 25.55 -6.61
CA MET A 211 -4.58 26.84 -5.93
C MET A 211 -3.73 26.80 -4.66
N GLY A 212 -2.79 27.73 -4.52
CA GLY A 212 -1.98 27.89 -3.32
C GLY A 212 -2.84 28.24 -2.09
N THR A 213 -2.81 27.42 -1.05
CA THR A 213 -3.57 27.62 0.20
C THR A 213 -2.78 28.35 1.28
N LYS A 214 -1.45 28.23 1.22
CA LYS A 214 -0.42 28.97 1.97
C LYS A 214 0.73 29.30 1.02
N ASN A 215 1.54 30.29 1.36
CA ASN A 215 2.81 30.52 0.65
C ASN A 215 3.72 29.31 0.94
N CYS A 216 4.36 28.73 -0.08
CA CYS A 216 5.28 27.61 0.08
C CYS A 216 6.37 27.61 -1.01
N ARG A 217 7.41 26.80 -0.79
CA ARG A 217 8.24 26.23 -1.87
C ARG A 217 7.75 24.80 -2.05
N LEU A 218 6.99 24.52 -3.12
CA LEU A 218 6.49 23.20 -3.45
C LEU A 218 7.66 22.33 -3.91
N GLY A 219 7.87 21.19 -3.25
CA GLY A 219 8.94 20.23 -3.52
C GLY A 219 8.46 18.87 -4.05
N GLY A 220 7.15 18.67 -4.17
CA GLY A 220 6.60 17.51 -4.86
C GLY A 220 5.09 17.59 -5.09
N MET A 221 4.59 16.71 -5.95
CA MET A 221 3.18 16.43 -6.15
C MET A 221 2.82 15.14 -5.42
N VAL A 222 1.78 15.17 -4.59
CA VAL A 222 1.30 14.01 -3.84
C VAL A 222 0.02 13.50 -4.49
N LEU A 223 0.04 12.23 -4.91
CA LEU A 223 -1.13 11.55 -5.45
C LEU A 223 -1.83 10.77 -4.34
N HIS A 224 -3.15 10.93 -4.28
CA HIS A 224 -4.02 10.27 -3.30
C HIS A 224 -5.36 9.95 -3.93
N MET A 225 -6.08 8.96 -3.38
CA MET A 225 -7.30 8.43 -3.98
C MET A 225 -8.46 8.28 -3.00
N ASP A 226 -9.66 8.57 -3.48
CA ASP A 226 -10.92 8.31 -2.79
C ASP A 226 -11.55 7.02 -3.35
N VAL A 227 -11.92 6.07 -2.48
CA VAL A 227 -12.42 4.73 -2.88
C VAL A 227 -13.89 4.57 -2.50
N GLY A 228 -14.67 3.97 -3.39
CA GLY A 228 -16.11 3.82 -3.23
C GLY A 228 -16.71 2.56 -3.86
N PHE A 229 -18.00 2.37 -3.57
CA PHE A 229 -18.85 1.38 -4.22
C PHE A 229 -20.12 2.06 -4.77
N THR A 230 -20.34 1.96 -6.08
CA THR A 230 -21.56 2.41 -6.75
C THR A 230 -22.61 1.30 -6.72
N ARG A 231 -23.66 1.53 -5.94
CA ARG A 231 -24.77 0.60 -5.74
C ARG A 231 -25.58 0.37 -7.03
N PRO A 232 -26.39 -0.70 -7.11
CA PRO A 232 -27.29 -0.95 -8.24
C PRO A 232 -28.32 0.17 -8.50
N ASP A 233 -28.62 0.96 -7.47
CA ASP A 233 -29.49 2.14 -7.53
C ASP A 233 -28.80 3.41 -8.08
N GLY A 234 -27.53 3.31 -8.50
CA GLY A 234 -26.72 4.39 -9.04
C GLY A 234 -26.07 5.31 -8.00
N ARG A 235 -26.36 5.13 -6.70
CA ARG A 235 -25.78 5.93 -5.63
C ARG A 235 -24.40 5.41 -5.25
N VAL A 236 -23.45 6.32 -5.05
CA VAL A 236 -22.11 5.97 -4.57
C VAL A 236 -22.09 5.96 -3.04
N LYS A 237 -21.43 4.97 -2.46
CA LYS A 237 -21.08 4.88 -1.05
C LYS A 237 -19.54 4.94 -0.91
N PRO A 238 -18.99 5.99 -0.29
CA PRO A 238 -17.58 6.02 0.13
C PRO A 238 -17.22 4.83 1.02
N LEU A 239 -15.98 4.37 0.87
CA LEU A 239 -15.36 3.37 1.73
C LEU A 239 -14.22 4.01 2.54
N PHE A 240 -13.13 4.41 1.88
CA PHE A 240 -11.96 5.06 2.49
C PHE A 240 -11.33 6.09 1.53
N SER A 241 -10.40 6.90 2.03
CA SER A 241 -9.57 7.78 1.20
C SER A 241 -8.13 7.70 1.68
N THR A 242 -7.17 7.69 0.77
CA THR A 242 -5.73 7.74 1.10
C THR A 242 -5.20 9.16 1.22
N SER A 243 -6.05 10.19 1.24
CA SER A 243 -5.63 11.60 1.29
C SER A 243 -4.85 11.93 2.59
N PRO A 244 -3.75 12.72 2.55
CA PRO A 244 -2.93 13.10 3.72
C PRO A 244 -3.66 13.81 4.87
N LYS A 245 -4.93 14.18 4.67
CA LYS A 245 -5.82 14.81 5.66
C LYS A 245 -6.78 13.82 6.34
N MET A 246 -6.65 12.53 6.04
CA MET A 246 -7.47 11.44 6.57
C MET A 246 -6.62 10.38 7.28
N PRO A 247 -7.23 9.47 8.07
CA PRO A 247 -6.53 8.36 8.71
C PRO A 247 -5.70 7.52 7.72
N ARG A 248 -4.52 7.07 8.16
CA ARG A 248 -3.55 6.34 7.35
C ARG A 248 -4.10 4.97 6.91
N THR A 249 -3.82 4.60 5.66
CA THR A 249 -4.14 3.31 5.03
C THR A 249 -2.88 2.66 4.48
N TYR A 250 -2.83 1.33 4.34
CA TYR A 250 -1.65 0.61 3.83
C TYR A 250 -1.18 1.08 2.45
N LEU A 251 -2.09 1.63 1.64
CA LEU A 251 -1.87 2.18 0.29
C LEU A 251 -1.10 3.52 0.23
N ARG A 252 -0.77 4.13 1.38
CA ARG A 252 0.07 5.35 1.51
C ARG A 252 -0.33 6.50 0.56
N GLN A 253 0.62 7.32 0.13
CA GLN A 253 0.50 8.26 -0.97
C GLN A 253 1.76 8.21 -1.87
N THR A 254 1.56 8.36 -3.17
CA THR A 254 2.65 8.48 -4.15
C THR A 254 3.17 9.90 -4.15
N ILE A 255 4.45 10.10 -3.82
CA ILE A 255 5.11 11.40 -3.83
C ILE A 255 6.01 11.50 -5.06
N LEU A 256 5.63 12.33 -6.02
CA LEU A 256 6.45 12.71 -7.17
C LEU A 256 7.27 13.96 -6.78
N PHE A 257 8.58 13.82 -6.55
CA PHE A 257 9.43 14.97 -6.27
C PHE A 257 9.65 15.80 -7.53
N VAL A 258 9.71 17.13 -7.38
CA VAL A 258 10.27 18.01 -8.42
C VAL A 258 11.78 18.13 -8.23
N ASP A 259 12.51 18.36 -9.33
CA ASP A 259 13.95 18.66 -9.28
C ASP A 259 14.17 20.13 -8.87
N ASP A 260 13.49 21.07 -9.54
CA ASP A 260 13.44 22.49 -9.16
C ASP A 260 12.19 22.80 -8.33
N VAL A 261 12.36 23.49 -7.19
CA VAL A 261 11.24 23.81 -6.28
C VAL A 261 10.38 24.97 -6.80
N VAL A 262 9.09 24.74 -6.88
CA VAL A 262 8.11 25.70 -7.40
C VAL A 262 7.69 26.66 -6.28
N VAL A 263 7.94 27.97 -6.43
CA VAL A 263 7.44 28.98 -5.49
C VAL A 263 5.95 29.19 -5.73
N VAL A 264 5.14 29.19 -4.66
CA VAL A 264 3.68 29.37 -4.74
C VAL A 264 3.22 30.37 -3.69
N GLU A 265 2.45 31.38 -4.08
CA GLU A 265 1.75 32.31 -3.18
C GLU A 265 0.33 31.85 -2.82
N ARG A 266 -0.16 32.30 -1.65
CA ARG A 266 -1.53 32.01 -1.22
C ARG A 266 -2.58 32.72 -2.09
N GLY A 267 -3.32 31.92 -2.87
CA GLY A 267 -4.33 32.37 -3.83
C GLY A 267 -3.83 32.39 -5.28
N GLU A 268 -2.54 32.09 -5.52
CA GLU A 268 -2.01 31.83 -6.86
C GLU A 268 -2.63 30.53 -7.42
N VAL A 269 -2.78 30.46 -8.75
CA VAL A 269 -3.18 29.23 -9.45
C VAL A 269 -2.02 28.74 -10.31
N ILE A 270 -1.41 27.65 -9.87
CA ILE A 270 -0.30 27.00 -10.57
C ILE A 270 -0.87 26.00 -11.58
N SER A 271 -0.31 25.98 -12.79
CA SER A 271 -0.78 25.12 -13.89
C SER A 271 0.33 24.16 -14.34
N GLY A 272 -0.05 23.05 -14.98
CA GLY A 272 0.91 22.06 -15.44
C GLY A 272 0.27 20.88 -16.14
N THR A 273 1.10 19.91 -16.51
CA THR A 273 0.69 18.64 -17.09
C THR A 273 1.22 17.50 -16.23
N ILE A 274 0.35 16.54 -15.92
CA ILE A 274 0.73 15.27 -15.31
C ILE A 274 0.26 14.11 -16.18
N GLY A 275 1.05 13.04 -16.22
CA GLY A 275 0.70 11.79 -16.89
C GLY A 275 1.26 10.59 -16.14
N MET A 276 0.60 9.47 -16.33
CA MET A 276 0.95 8.16 -15.78
C MET A 276 0.69 7.14 -16.88
N PHE A 277 1.63 6.23 -17.12
CA PHE A 277 1.61 5.30 -18.25
C PHE A 277 2.06 3.93 -17.78
N ALA A 278 1.38 2.85 -18.18
CA ALA A 278 1.83 1.51 -17.84
C ALA A 278 3.22 1.22 -18.45
N ASN A 279 4.11 0.63 -17.66
CA ASN A 279 5.44 0.22 -18.10
C ASN A 279 5.33 -0.99 -19.06
N GLU A 280 6.01 -0.94 -20.21
CA GLU A 280 5.96 -2.02 -21.22
C GLU A 280 6.84 -3.23 -20.86
N TRP A 281 7.75 -3.08 -19.89
CA TRP A 281 8.78 -4.07 -19.54
C TRP A 281 8.59 -4.66 -18.13
N GLU A 282 8.09 -3.86 -17.18
CA GLU A 282 7.90 -4.26 -15.79
C GLU A 282 6.41 -4.32 -15.47
N ALA A 283 5.91 -5.54 -15.24
CA ALA A 283 4.49 -5.77 -15.03
C ALA A 283 4.01 -5.12 -13.73
N ARG A 284 2.89 -4.38 -13.81
CA ARG A 284 2.28 -3.58 -12.72
C ARG A 284 3.05 -2.32 -12.32
N GLU A 285 4.12 -1.96 -13.01
CA GLU A 285 4.77 -0.66 -12.84
C GLU A 285 4.20 0.41 -13.75
N VAL A 286 4.42 1.69 -13.39
CA VAL A 286 4.01 2.85 -14.20
C VAL A 286 5.10 3.91 -14.29
N GLU A 287 5.24 4.52 -15.47
CA GLU A 287 6.06 5.72 -15.66
C GLU A 287 5.23 6.99 -15.38
N TYR A 288 5.80 7.92 -14.64
CA TYR A 288 5.20 9.23 -14.37
C TYR A 288 5.86 10.34 -15.20
N SER A 289 5.05 11.26 -15.74
CA SER A 289 5.54 12.52 -16.29
C SER A 289 4.89 13.69 -15.56
N LEU A 290 5.68 14.58 -14.96
CA LEU A 290 5.19 15.79 -14.30
C LEU A 290 5.92 17.01 -14.86
N ALA A 291 5.16 18.04 -15.24
CA ALA A 291 5.69 19.33 -15.68
C ALA A 291 4.79 20.46 -15.17
N PHE A 292 5.39 21.57 -14.77
CA PHE A 292 4.68 22.81 -14.42
C PHE A 292 4.86 23.85 -15.53
N GLU A 293 3.86 24.70 -15.74
CA GLU A 293 3.89 25.76 -16.73
C GLU A 293 4.43 27.06 -16.14
N ASN A 294 5.28 27.76 -16.90
CA ASN A 294 5.73 29.14 -16.63
C ASN A 294 6.36 29.38 -15.25
N TYR A 295 7.29 28.52 -14.84
CA TYR A 295 8.20 28.86 -13.73
C TYR A 295 9.53 29.39 -14.26
N ASP A 296 9.88 30.60 -13.83
CA ASP A 296 11.22 31.15 -14.00
C ASP A 296 12.20 30.26 -13.23
N ILE A 297 13.01 29.49 -13.96
CA ILE A 297 14.16 28.80 -13.39
C ILE A 297 15.11 29.88 -12.92
N GLU A 298 15.23 30.10 -11.61
CA GLU A 298 16.33 30.86 -11.03
C GLU A 298 17.63 30.07 -11.22
N THR A 299 18.15 30.09 -12.46
CA THR A 299 19.48 29.58 -12.76
C THR A 299 20.48 30.40 -11.95
N SER A 300 21.00 29.80 -10.88
CA SER A 300 22.11 30.32 -10.09
C SER A 300 23.42 30.24 -10.90
N SER A 301 23.47 30.99 -12.00
CA SER A 301 24.64 31.16 -12.83
C SER A 301 25.62 32.09 -12.11
N GLU A 302 26.36 31.56 -11.15
CA GLU A 302 27.61 32.14 -10.66
C GLU A 302 28.68 32.02 -11.76
N SER A 303 28.47 32.71 -12.87
CA SER A 303 29.49 32.95 -13.88
C SER A 303 30.31 34.17 -13.47
N GLU A 304 31.35 33.93 -12.67
CA GLU A 304 32.43 34.92 -12.50
C GLU A 304 33.09 35.19 -13.87
N THR A 305 32.67 36.27 -14.52
CA THR A 305 33.40 36.86 -15.66
C THR A 305 33.76 38.29 -15.31
N ASP A 306 34.95 38.45 -14.74
CA ASP A 306 35.54 39.75 -14.39
C ASP A 306 35.65 40.64 -15.64
N SER A 307 35.26 41.91 -15.50
CA SER A 307 35.02 42.81 -16.64
C SER A 307 36.19 43.78 -16.85
N MET A 308 37.06 43.49 -17.81
CA MET A 308 37.99 44.49 -18.36
C MET A 308 38.04 44.45 -19.90
N GLU A 309 37.67 45.58 -20.49
CA GLU A 309 37.76 45.85 -21.93
C GLU A 309 39.22 46.13 -22.34
N SER A 310 39.53 45.95 -23.62
CA SER A 310 40.87 46.19 -24.19
C SER A 310 40.91 47.39 -25.15
N GLU A 311 42.13 47.88 -25.41
CA GLU A 311 42.48 49.00 -26.32
C GLU A 311 42.22 50.41 -25.71
N THR A 312 43.07 51.44 -25.83
CA THR A 312 43.99 51.81 -26.93
C THR A 312 45.29 52.54 -26.47
N GLU A 313 46.35 52.37 -27.27
CA GLU A 313 47.44 53.30 -27.68
C GLU A 313 48.09 54.35 -26.72
N SER A 314 49.42 54.15 -26.51
CA SER A 314 50.52 55.15 -26.52
C SER A 314 50.51 56.44 -25.67
N SER A 315 51.55 56.66 -24.86
CA SER A 315 52.71 57.51 -25.23
C SER A 315 53.78 57.68 -24.13
N ASP A 316 55.04 57.82 -24.57
CA ASP A 316 56.19 58.57 -24.00
C ASP A 316 56.65 58.48 -22.52
N SER A 317 57.82 57.86 -22.36
CA SER A 317 59.09 58.48 -21.87
C SER A 317 59.69 58.17 -20.48
N ASP A 318 61.00 57.86 -20.56
CA ASP A 318 62.15 58.29 -19.73
C ASP A 318 62.65 57.58 -18.44
N MET A 319 63.99 57.39 -18.47
CA MET A 319 65.01 57.16 -17.42
C MET A 319 64.87 55.91 -16.52
N GLN A 320 65.76 54.89 -16.53
CA GLN A 320 67.25 54.80 -16.44
C GLN A 320 67.81 54.63 -15.01
N ILE A 321 68.99 53.98 -14.96
CA ILE A 321 69.97 53.85 -13.85
C ILE A 321 69.84 52.60 -12.94
N GLU A 322 70.72 51.61 -13.20
CA GLU A 322 71.73 50.95 -12.31
C GLU A 322 71.33 50.50 -10.87
N ASP A 323 71.91 49.47 -10.23
CA ASP A 323 73.16 48.72 -10.51
C ASP A 323 73.22 47.31 -9.83
N GLN A 324 74.32 46.59 -10.09
CA GLN A 324 75.05 45.63 -9.22
C GLN A 324 74.44 44.27 -8.78
N SER A 325 74.93 43.22 -9.46
CA SER A 325 75.44 41.96 -8.84
C SER A 325 76.84 42.21 -8.17
N PRO A 326 77.64 41.22 -7.66
CA PRO A 326 77.45 39.77 -7.53
C PRO A 326 77.94 39.11 -6.20
N ASP A 327 77.67 37.81 -6.03
CA ASP A 327 78.62 36.71 -5.67
C ASP A 327 77.80 35.39 -5.55
N ALA A 328 78.21 34.17 -5.95
CA ALA A 328 79.46 33.41 -5.75
C ALA A 328 79.59 32.83 -4.31
N SER A 329 80.00 31.58 -4.04
CA SER A 329 80.52 30.50 -4.91
C SER A 329 80.48 29.12 -4.23
N GLN A 330 80.35 28.02 -5.02
CA GLN A 330 80.87 26.65 -4.76
C GLN A 330 80.33 25.86 -3.53
N GLY A 331 80.27 24.52 -3.52
CA GLY A 331 80.55 23.49 -4.54
C GLY A 331 80.46 22.07 -3.94
N GLU A 332 80.51 21.02 -4.78
CA GLU A 332 81.08 19.64 -4.59
C GLU A 332 80.91 18.86 -3.24
N SER A 333 80.78 17.52 -3.16
CA SER A 333 80.49 16.42 -4.11
C SER A 333 80.39 15.07 -3.34
N GLU A 334 79.63 14.10 -3.87
CA GLU A 334 79.82 12.62 -3.83
C GLU A 334 80.04 11.80 -2.51
N GLU A 335 79.30 10.67 -2.41
CA GLU A 335 79.67 9.35 -1.83
C GLU A 335 79.98 9.24 -0.29
N GLU A 336 79.90 8.07 0.39
CA GLU A 336 79.64 6.66 0.03
C GLU A 336 78.84 5.91 1.15
N SER A 337 78.83 4.56 1.16
CA SER A 337 77.97 3.67 2.00
C SER A 337 78.63 3.03 3.24
N GLU A 338 77.84 2.37 4.13
CA GLU A 338 77.98 0.95 4.60
C GLU A 338 77.26 0.62 5.96
N GLY A 339 76.97 -0.67 6.21
CA GLY A 339 76.50 -1.28 7.48
C GLY A 339 74.97 -1.52 7.57
N GLU A 340 74.41 -2.74 7.57
CA GLU A 340 74.51 -3.91 8.49
C GLU A 340 73.73 -3.74 9.83
N THR A 341 72.95 -4.70 10.37
CA THR A 341 72.70 -6.13 10.02
C THR A 341 71.29 -6.62 10.50
N ASP A 342 70.79 -7.71 9.87
CA ASP A 342 70.08 -8.95 10.33
C ASP A 342 69.41 -9.04 11.74
N GLU A 343 68.45 -9.92 12.09
CA GLU A 343 67.74 -11.13 11.54
C GLU A 343 66.31 -11.14 12.19
N GLU A 344 65.23 -11.92 11.95
CA GLU A 344 64.81 -13.21 11.32
C GLU A 344 63.57 -12.97 10.38
N THR A 345 62.88 -13.85 9.61
CA THR A 345 62.44 -15.28 9.59
C THR A 345 61.28 -15.66 10.55
N GLU A 346 60.25 -16.47 10.20
CA GLU A 346 59.84 -17.32 9.04
C GLU A 346 58.31 -17.12 8.79
N GLN A 347 57.65 -17.17 7.61
CA GLN A 347 57.54 -18.17 6.51
C GLN A 347 56.86 -19.52 6.89
N ASP A 348 56.08 -20.22 6.05
CA ASP A 348 55.43 -19.95 4.74
C ASP A 348 54.33 -21.03 4.43
N SER A 349 53.42 -20.77 3.45
CA SER A 349 52.63 -21.69 2.58
C SER A 349 51.85 -22.92 3.18
N GLY A 350 50.96 -23.64 2.47
CA GLY A 350 50.44 -23.55 1.09
C GLY A 350 49.35 -24.61 0.75
N ASN A 351 48.92 -24.63 -0.51
CA ASN A 351 47.87 -25.51 -1.11
C ASN A 351 47.95 -27.02 -0.78
N GLY A 352 46.80 -27.72 -0.79
CA GLY A 352 46.75 -29.19 -0.85
C GLY A 352 45.35 -29.79 -1.09
N THR A 353 45.19 -30.57 -2.17
CA THR A 353 43.94 -31.18 -2.65
C THR A 353 43.70 -32.63 -2.18
N GLU A 354 42.42 -33.04 -2.25
CA GLU A 354 41.95 -34.38 -2.70
C GLU A 354 41.82 -35.58 -1.73
N ASN A 355 40.82 -36.43 -2.06
CA ASN A 355 40.54 -37.81 -1.62
C ASN A 355 40.10 -38.07 -0.15
N ALA A 356 39.40 -39.16 0.19
CA ALA A 356 38.40 -40.04 -0.48
C ALA A 356 37.96 -41.15 0.52
N SER A 357 36.91 -41.92 0.21
CA SER A 357 36.52 -43.23 0.80
C SER A 357 36.12 -43.28 2.30
N GLU A 358 35.33 -44.25 2.81
CA GLU A 358 34.25 -45.13 2.28
C GLU A 358 33.65 -45.91 3.50
N ILE A 359 32.57 -46.69 3.30
CA ILE A 359 32.00 -47.72 4.21
C ILE A 359 31.25 -47.17 5.46
N GLY A 360 30.01 -47.59 5.79
CA GLY A 360 29.05 -48.49 5.11
C GLY A 360 28.17 -49.29 6.11
N SER A 361 27.04 -49.86 5.62
CA SER A 361 26.18 -50.91 6.27
C SER A 361 25.53 -50.62 7.65
N GLU A 362 24.40 -51.16 8.12
CA GLU A 362 23.22 -51.98 7.68
C GLU A 362 22.18 -51.90 8.87
N ASN A 363 20.88 -52.23 8.86
CA ASN A 363 19.92 -52.85 7.91
C ASN A 363 18.45 -52.52 8.32
N GLU A 364 17.46 -52.96 7.52
CA GLU A 364 16.01 -53.04 7.85
C GLU A 364 15.68 -54.37 8.63
N PRO A 365 14.42 -54.86 8.85
CA PRO A 365 13.06 -54.31 8.59
C PRO A 365 11.98 -54.53 9.71
N ASP A 366 10.75 -54.07 9.44
CA ASP A 366 9.39 -54.55 9.78
C ASP A 366 9.04 -55.25 11.12
N ASN A 367 7.88 -54.89 11.70
CA ASN A 367 6.75 -55.81 11.99
C ASN A 367 5.48 -55.08 12.53
N GLU A 368 4.32 -55.37 11.91
CA GLU A 368 2.97 -55.35 12.53
C GLU A 368 2.66 -56.78 13.10
N PRO A 369 1.46 -57.19 13.62
CA PRO A 369 0.13 -56.54 13.64
C PRO A 369 -0.74 -56.71 14.93
N GLU A 370 -1.99 -56.24 14.81
CA GLU A 370 -3.26 -56.93 15.17
C GLU A 370 -4.03 -56.70 16.50
N ASN A 371 -5.37 -56.55 16.33
CA ASN A 371 -6.50 -56.76 17.27
C ASN A 371 -6.72 -55.75 18.44
N GLY A 372 -7.97 -55.41 18.82
CA GLY A 372 -9.28 -55.83 18.29
C GLY A 372 -10.49 -55.10 18.92
N ALA A 373 -11.71 -55.51 18.57
CA ALA A 373 -13.02 -54.91 18.96
C ALA A 373 -13.48 -55.29 20.40
N GLU A 374 -14.66 -54.97 20.98
CA GLU A 374 -15.97 -54.55 20.43
C GLU A 374 -16.94 -54.03 21.54
N SER A 375 -18.04 -53.36 21.15
CA SER A 375 -19.38 -53.31 21.84
C SER A 375 -19.66 -52.48 23.12
N ALA A 376 -20.95 -52.17 23.28
CA ALA A 376 -21.72 -51.57 24.40
C ALA A 376 -23.11 -52.32 24.46
N PRO A 377 -24.24 -51.90 25.10
CA PRO A 377 -24.60 -50.71 25.91
C PRO A 377 -25.45 -51.05 27.20
N GLU A 378 -26.65 -50.43 27.36
CA GLU A 378 -27.69 -50.54 28.43
C GLU A 378 -27.41 -49.73 29.74
N ASP A 379 -28.18 -48.71 30.16
CA ASP A 379 -29.60 -48.58 30.60
C ASP A 379 -29.79 -48.85 32.14
N GLU A 380 -30.69 -48.24 32.95
CA GLU A 380 -31.80 -47.28 32.73
C GLU A 380 -32.21 -46.54 34.06
N HIS A 381 -33.20 -45.61 33.99
CA HIS A 381 -34.08 -45.12 35.10
C HIS A 381 -33.55 -44.17 36.23
N GLY A 382 -34.47 -43.46 36.93
CA GLY A 382 -34.17 -42.55 38.06
C GLY A 382 -35.40 -41.91 38.77
N ASN A 383 -35.54 -40.56 38.69
CA ASN A 383 -36.71 -39.71 39.09
C ASN A 383 -36.92 -39.39 40.62
N VAL A 384 -37.75 -38.35 40.87
CA VAL A 384 -38.39 -37.90 42.15
C VAL A 384 -37.59 -36.89 43.03
N SER A 385 -38.24 -36.29 44.05
CA SER A 385 -38.27 -34.83 44.33
C SER A 385 -38.07 -34.38 45.80
N ASP A 386 -38.22 -33.06 46.02
CA ASP A 386 -38.61 -32.32 47.25
C ASP A 386 -37.55 -31.92 48.31
N ASN A 387 -37.36 -30.60 48.51
CA ASN A 387 -38.03 -29.85 49.61
C ASN A 387 -37.78 -28.32 49.58
N GLN A 388 -38.76 -27.56 50.10
CA GLN A 388 -38.72 -26.14 50.52
C GLN A 388 -38.60 -26.06 52.08
N PRO A 389 -38.62 -24.92 52.83
CA PRO A 389 -39.04 -23.55 52.46
C PRO A 389 -38.24 -22.35 53.08
N GLU A 390 -38.70 -21.12 52.75
CA GLU A 390 -38.95 -19.90 53.57
C GLU A 390 -38.39 -19.77 55.02
N SER A 391 -38.10 -18.60 55.60
CA SER A 391 -38.10 -17.16 55.16
C SER A 391 -37.49 -16.27 56.28
N GLU A 392 -37.18 -14.99 56.02
CA GLU A 392 -37.61 -13.80 56.80
C GLU A 392 -37.02 -12.45 56.29
N ASN A 393 -37.53 -11.31 56.78
CA ASN A 393 -37.24 -9.95 56.28
C ASN A 393 -36.32 -9.13 57.21
N MET A 394 -35.55 -8.17 56.68
CA MET A 394 -35.84 -6.73 56.93
C MET A 394 -35.02 -5.75 56.08
N ILE A 395 -35.51 -4.51 56.02
CA ILE A 395 -35.03 -3.39 55.19
C ILE A 395 -34.02 -2.53 55.97
N LEU A 396 -32.98 -2.05 55.29
CA LEU A 396 -32.30 -0.79 55.62
C LEU A 396 -31.95 -0.06 54.33
N ASP A 397 -32.46 1.17 54.17
CA ASP A 397 -32.13 2.03 53.04
C ASP A 397 -30.75 2.68 53.23
N MET A 398 -29.95 2.72 52.17
CA MET A 398 -28.88 3.71 51.98
C MET A 398 -28.92 4.22 50.54
N GLU A 399 -28.98 5.54 50.39
CA GLU A 399 -28.95 6.21 49.09
C GLU A 399 -27.50 6.31 48.60
N GLU A 400 -27.12 5.56 47.57
CA GLU A 400 -25.94 5.87 46.76
C GLU A 400 -26.36 6.26 45.34
N THR A 401 -25.90 7.43 44.91
CA THR A 401 -26.33 8.06 43.65
C THR A 401 -25.45 7.62 42.48
N ASN A 402 -25.71 6.43 41.92
CA ASN A 402 -25.15 6.07 40.62
C ASN A 402 -25.84 6.87 39.51
N SER A 403 -25.30 8.06 39.22
CA SER A 403 -25.48 8.72 37.93
C SER A 403 -24.60 8.02 36.89
N GLU A 404 -24.96 6.78 36.54
CA GLU A 404 -24.44 6.13 35.34
C GLU A 404 -25.03 6.85 34.12
N GLU A 405 -24.32 7.85 33.61
CA GLU A 405 -24.56 8.34 32.26
C GLU A 405 -24.24 7.19 31.30
N GLU A 406 -25.29 6.52 30.85
CA GLU A 406 -25.24 5.47 29.83
C GLU A 406 -24.68 6.11 28.54
N LEU A 407 -23.36 6.03 28.38
CA LEU A 407 -22.62 6.52 27.22
C LEU A 407 -22.95 5.66 26.00
N THR A 408 -24.14 5.91 25.46
CA THR A 408 -24.57 5.41 24.15
C THR A 408 -23.45 5.70 23.14
N PRO A 409 -22.99 4.70 22.37
CA PRO A 409 -21.98 4.93 21.35
C PRO A 409 -22.47 6.05 20.43
N VAL A 410 -21.65 7.08 20.22
CA VAL A 410 -21.94 8.14 19.25
C VAL A 410 -21.77 7.55 17.86
N ASP A 411 -22.83 6.88 17.41
CA ASP A 411 -22.96 6.23 16.12
C ASP A 411 -23.17 7.34 15.05
N ASN A 412 -22.10 8.13 14.85
CA ASN A 412 -22.04 9.18 13.86
C ASN A 412 -22.36 8.55 12.49
N PRO A 413 -23.48 8.92 11.85
CA PRO A 413 -23.97 8.19 10.70
C PRO A 413 -23.01 8.39 9.52
N ASP A 414 -22.36 7.31 9.07
CA ASP A 414 -21.72 7.28 7.76
C ASP A 414 -22.76 7.79 6.72
N PRO A 415 -22.38 8.60 5.72
CA PRO A 415 -23.34 9.32 4.88
C PRO A 415 -24.37 8.41 4.20
N GLU A 416 -25.56 8.97 3.95
CA GLU A 416 -26.50 8.36 3.02
C GLU A 416 -25.87 8.21 1.62
N PRO A 417 -26.10 7.10 0.90
CA PRO A 417 -25.59 6.94 -0.46
C PRO A 417 -26.19 8.02 -1.40
N MET A 418 -25.33 8.64 -2.20
CA MET A 418 -25.62 9.91 -2.90
C MET A 418 -25.24 9.88 -4.40
N PRO A 419 -25.68 10.88 -5.20
CA PRO A 419 -25.26 11.02 -6.61
C PRO A 419 -23.75 11.19 -6.77
N LEU A 420 -23.20 10.80 -7.92
CA LEU A 420 -21.76 10.85 -8.23
C LEU A 420 -21.19 12.28 -8.13
N ASP A 421 -21.89 13.30 -8.65
CA ASP A 421 -21.46 14.70 -8.55
C ASP A 421 -21.28 15.15 -7.08
N ASN A 422 -22.10 14.61 -6.18
CA ASN A 422 -22.05 14.89 -4.76
C ASN A 422 -20.98 14.06 -4.03
N PHE A 423 -20.63 12.86 -4.52
CA PHE A 423 -19.51 12.05 -4.02
C PHE A 423 -18.18 12.83 -4.17
N MET A 424 -17.97 13.51 -5.30
CA MET A 424 -16.79 14.36 -5.53
C MET A 424 -16.75 15.63 -4.67
N ALA A 425 -17.91 16.10 -4.19
CA ALA A 425 -18.01 17.20 -3.23
C ALA A 425 -17.78 16.74 -1.77
N LEU A 426 -18.01 15.46 -1.49
CA LEU A 426 -18.02 14.88 -0.15
C LEU A 426 -16.66 14.89 0.52
N PHE A 427 -15.62 14.47 -0.21
CA PHE A 427 -14.23 14.48 0.26
C PHE A 427 -13.60 15.89 0.31
N LYS A 428 -14.42 16.94 0.06
CA LYS A 428 -14.07 18.34 0.37
C LYS A 428 -14.62 18.80 1.73
N ALA A 429 -15.40 17.96 2.43
CA ALA A 429 -15.94 18.24 3.77
C ALA A 429 -15.10 17.56 4.88
N PRO A 430 -14.66 18.29 5.91
CA PRO A 430 -13.93 17.71 7.05
C PRO A 430 -14.86 16.92 7.99
N GLY A 431 -14.28 16.01 8.78
CA GLY A 431 -14.98 15.26 9.83
C GLY A 431 -15.62 13.93 9.39
N PHE A 432 -15.22 13.40 8.23
CA PHE A 432 -15.91 12.28 7.58
C PHE A 432 -15.52 10.88 8.06
N TYR A 433 -14.38 10.78 8.73
CA TYR A 433 -13.85 9.57 9.33
C TYR A 433 -13.61 9.90 10.80
N VAL A 434 -14.44 9.33 11.68
CA VAL A 434 -14.23 9.43 13.13
C VAL A 434 -13.11 8.47 13.50
N GLU A 435 -12.01 8.99 14.04
CA GLU A 435 -11.01 8.19 14.73
C GLU A 435 -11.68 7.51 15.92
N ARG A 436 -11.63 6.17 15.97
CA ARG A 436 -11.81 5.44 17.23
C ARG A 436 -10.44 5.26 17.87
N ASP A 437 -10.44 5.23 19.20
CA ASP A 437 -9.22 5.09 19.99
C ASP A 437 -8.56 3.72 19.68
N PRO A 438 -7.25 3.64 19.39
CA PRO A 438 -6.54 2.37 19.23
C PRO A 438 -6.68 1.40 20.43
N ASN A 439 -7.11 1.89 21.59
CA ASN A 439 -7.37 1.09 22.78
C ASN A 439 -8.75 0.39 22.79
N ASP A 440 -9.64 0.60 21.81
CA ASP A 440 -10.96 -0.06 21.67
C ASP A 440 -10.88 -1.60 21.39
N PHE A 441 -9.67 -2.19 21.39
CA PHE A 441 -9.42 -3.62 21.16
C PHE A 441 -8.66 -4.26 22.34
N GLN A 442 -9.37 -4.52 23.45
CA GLN A 442 -8.95 -5.40 24.56
C GLN A 442 -10.08 -6.35 24.97
#